data_AF-A0A7R8A0H2-F1
#
_entry.id   AF-A0A7R8A0H2-F1
#
_cell.length_a   1.000
_cell.length_b   1.000
_cell.length_c   1.000
_cell.angle_alpha   90.00
_cell.angle_beta   90.00
_cell.angle_gamma   90.00
#
_symmetry.space_group_name_H-M   'P 1'
#
loop_
_entity.id
_entity.type
_entity.pdbx_description
1 polymer ?
#
loop_
_entity_poly.entity_id
_entity_poly.type
_entity_poly.pdbx_seq_one_letter_code
_entity_poly.pdbx_strand_id
1 'polypeptide(L)'
;MSFGSQVESVDSLSPSDEELERAACELVSKDVVIDKTVSQPPSFTTADKSVCAVLVHRRGAEGAVRVTGPGTSHPVPNVITGPDESGWVIVAVKEGQTCMFLGEPTVRFFKAKHE
;
A
#
# COMPACT_ATOMS: atom_id res chain seq x y z
N MET A 1 3.01 -23.00 5.21
CA MET A 1 3.53 -21.72 4.69
C MET A 1 2.71 -20.63 5.34
N SER A 2 3.31 -19.81 6.20
CA SER A 2 2.60 -18.66 6.77
C SER A 2 2.47 -17.62 5.67
N PHE A 3 1.26 -17.34 5.22
CA PHE A 3 1.04 -16.18 4.37
C PHE A 3 1.25 -14.96 5.26
N GLY A 4 2.44 -14.35 5.18
CA GLY A 4 2.71 -13.10 5.90
C GLY A 4 1.61 -12.08 5.64
N SER A 5 1.33 -11.24 6.64
CA SER A 5 0.29 -10.21 6.58
C SER A 5 0.34 -9.46 5.24
N GLN A 6 -0.82 -9.16 4.66
CA GLN A 6 -0.91 -8.36 3.45
C GLN A 6 -0.82 -6.86 3.74
N VAL A 7 -1.14 -6.48 4.98
CA VAL A 7 -1.38 -5.10 5.41
C VAL A 7 -0.64 -4.88 6.72
N GLU A 8 0.08 -3.76 6.82
CA GLU A 8 0.79 -3.33 8.02
C GLU A 8 0.36 -1.90 8.38
N SER A 9 -0.04 -1.68 9.63
CA SER A 9 -0.31 -0.34 10.15
C SER A 9 0.99 0.28 10.65
N VAL A 10 1.19 1.57 10.41
CA VAL A 10 2.35 2.31 10.90
C VAL A 10 1.88 3.24 12.02
N ASP A 11 2.32 2.95 13.26
CA ASP A 11 1.84 3.62 14.48
C ASP A 11 2.32 5.07 14.64
N SER A 12 3.32 5.49 13.86
CA SER A 12 3.84 6.87 13.90
C SER A 12 2.86 7.86 13.28
N LEU A 13 2.65 9.01 13.94
CA LEU A 13 1.82 10.10 13.42
C LEU A 13 2.43 10.74 12.16
N SER A 14 3.76 10.72 12.05
CA SER A 14 4.51 11.30 10.94
C SER A 14 5.75 10.45 10.67
N PRO A 15 5.59 9.24 10.09
CA PRO A 15 6.70 8.32 9.87
C PRO A 15 7.69 8.91 8.87
N SER A 16 8.98 8.67 9.11
CA SER A 16 10.02 9.03 8.14
C SER A 16 10.02 8.05 6.96
N ASP A 17 10.59 8.47 5.82
CA ASP A 17 10.74 7.58 4.67
C ASP A 17 11.55 6.32 5.02
N GLU A 18 12.57 6.43 5.89
CA GLU A 18 13.35 5.27 6.35
C GLU A 18 12.53 4.29 7.19
N GLU A 19 11.63 4.79 8.05
CA GLU A 19 10.72 3.94 8.83
C GLU A 19 9.73 3.21 7.92
N LEU A 20 9.20 3.92 6.92
CA LEU A 20 8.27 3.41 5.93
C LEU A 20 8.92 2.34 5.04
N GLU A 21 10.14 2.60 4.55
CA GLU A 21 10.92 1.65 3.76
C GLU A 21 11.26 0.41 4.57
N ARG A 22 11.69 0.55 5.84
CA ARG A 22 11.95 -0.60 6.71
C ARG A 22 10.71 -1.48 6.89
N ALA A 23 9.57 -0.88 7.23
CA ALA A 23 8.32 -1.61 7.41
C ALA A 23 7.87 -2.29 6.11
N ALA A 24 8.01 -1.62 4.96
CA ALA A 24 7.70 -2.21 3.66
C ALA A 24 8.66 -3.35 3.32
N CYS A 25 9.96 -3.20 3.55
CA CYS A 25 10.97 -4.24 3.31
C CYS A 25 10.67 -5.52 4.08
N GLU A 26 10.30 -5.39 5.37
CA GLU A 26 9.89 -6.52 6.20
C GLU A 26 8.61 -7.18 5.64
N LEU A 27 7.60 -6.37 5.31
CA LEU A 27 6.30 -6.85 4.82
C LEU A 27 6.40 -7.58 3.47
N VAL A 28 7.21 -7.07 2.53
CA VAL A 28 7.37 -7.65 1.18
C VAL A 28 8.57 -8.59 1.06
N SER A 29 9.41 -8.69 2.10
CA SER A 29 10.64 -9.47 2.13
C SER A 29 11.58 -9.17 0.95
N LYS A 30 11.69 -7.90 0.57
CA LYS A 30 12.52 -7.37 -0.53
C LYS A 30 13.01 -5.97 -0.19
N ASP A 31 14.18 -5.60 -0.69
CA ASP A 31 14.63 -4.20 -0.61
C ASP A 31 13.78 -3.32 -1.52
N VAL A 32 13.12 -2.32 -0.91
CA VAL A 32 12.27 -1.36 -1.61
C VAL A 32 12.66 0.07 -1.27
N VAL A 33 12.33 0.97 -2.18
CA VAL A 33 12.47 2.42 -2.00
C VAL A 33 11.11 3.06 -2.19
N ILE A 34 10.78 4.03 -1.34
CA ILE A 34 9.53 4.79 -1.45
C ILE A 34 9.70 5.94 -2.45
N ASP A 35 8.76 6.07 -3.39
CA ASP A 35 8.67 7.25 -4.24
C ASP A 35 8.28 8.46 -3.39
N LYS A 36 9.01 9.57 -3.52
CA LYS A 36 8.74 10.84 -2.80
C LYS A 36 7.45 11.50 -3.27
N THR A 37 6.95 11.13 -4.45
CA THR A 37 5.76 11.71 -5.05
C THR A 37 4.50 11.18 -4.39
N VAL A 38 3.74 12.07 -3.75
CA VAL A 38 2.37 11.77 -3.33
C VAL A 38 1.47 11.74 -4.55
N SER A 39 0.67 10.69 -4.67
CA SER A 39 -0.20 10.43 -5.82
C SER A 39 -1.66 10.28 -5.38
N GLN A 40 -2.56 10.69 -6.26
CA GLN A 40 -4.01 10.44 -6.18
C GLN A 40 -4.42 9.72 -7.46
N PRO A 41 -4.23 8.39 -7.55
CA PRO A 41 -4.55 7.63 -8.74
C PRO A 41 -6.06 7.73 -9.06
N PRO A 42 -6.45 7.78 -10.34
CA PRO A 42 -7.86 7.84 -10.70
C PRO A 42 -8.62 6.59 -10.22
N SER A 43 -9.90 6.75 -9.90
CA SER A 43 -10.77 5.63 -9.53
C SER A 43 -10.82 4.56 -10.64
N PHE A 44 -10.94 3.30 -10.24
CA PHE A 44 -10.96 2.12 -11.12
C PHE A 44 -9.69 1.90 -11.95
N THR A 45 -8.56 2.42 -11.48
CA THR A 45 -7.24 2.12 -12.04
C THR A 45 -6.46 1.14 -11.17
N THR A 46 -5.38 0.61 -11.72
CA THR A 46 -4.50 -0.33 -11.03
C THR A 46 -3.08 0.22 -10.94
N ALA A 47 -2.36 -0.17 -9.89
CA ALA A 47 -0.94 0.12 -9.78
C ALA A 47 -0.17 -0.55 -10.93
N ASP A 48 0.97 0.06 -11.29
CA ASP A 48 1.91 -0.56 -12.22
C ASP A 48 2.51 -1.86 -11.63
N LYS A 49 2.91 -2.79 -12.50
CA LYS A 49 3.47 -4.09 -12.09
C LYS A 49 4.78 -4.00 -11.32
N SER A 50 5.52 -2.88 -11.43
CA SER A 50 6.75 -2.64 -10.67
C SER A 50 6.50 -2.29 -9.19
N VAL A 51 5.26 -1.94 -8.82
CA VAL A 51 4.90 -1.56 -7.45
C VAL A 51 4.87 -2.80 -6.57
N CYS A 52 5.71 -2.82 -5.54
CA CYS A 52 5.82 -3.92 -4.58
C CYS A 52 4.92 -3.71 -3.35
N ALA A 53 4.67 -2.46 -2.98
CA ALA A 53 3.74 -2.08 -1.93
C ALA A 53 3.21 -0.67 -2.16
N VAL A 54 2.10 -0.33 -1.49
CA VAL A 54 1.48 0.99 -1.51
C VAL A 54 1.39 1.52 -0.08
N LEU A 55 1.96 2.69 0.16
CA LEU A 55 1.67 3.47 1.36
C LEU A 55 0.34 4.19 1.15
N VAL A 56 -0.60 3.99 2.05
CA VAL A 56 -1.90 4.61 2.07
C VAL A 56 -1.95 5.60 3.23
N HIS A 57 -2.17 6.88 2.91
CA HIS A 57 -2.53 7.87 3.91
C HIS A 57 -4.03 7.78 4.15
N ARG A 58 -4.44 7.26 5.31
CA ARG A 58 -5.87 6.98 5.54
C ARG A 58 -6.68 8.26 5.69
N ARG A 59 -6.10 9.30 6.28
CA ARG A 59 -6.76 10.61 6.43
C ARG A 59 -6.63 11.44 5.14
N GLY A 60 -7.51 11.19 4.19
CA GLY A 60 -7.48 11.84 2.88
C GLY A 60 -8.87 12.00 2.27
N ALA A 61 -8.91 12.13 0.95
CA ALA A 61 -10.17 12.04 0.22
C ALA A 61 -10.78 10.63 0.31
N GLU A 62 -12.09 10.55 0.11
CA GLU A 62 -12.84 9.31 0.22
C GLU A 62 -12.41 8.32 -0.87
N GLY A 63 -12.07 7.10 -0.43
CA GLY A 63 -11.60 6.07 -1.35
C GLY A 63 -11.20 4.79 -0.64
N ALA A 64 -10.59 3.90 -1.41
CA ALA A 64 -10.05 2.66 -0.92
C ALA A 64 -8.92 2.12 -1.79
N VAL A 65 -8.03 1.36 -1.16
CA VAL A 65 -7.05 0.51 -1.84
C VAL A 65 -7.43 -0.95 -1.61
N ARG A 66 -7.45 -1.74 -2.67
CA ARG A 66 -7.77 -3.17 -2.65
C ARG A 66 -6.71 -3.97 -3.37
N VAL A 67 -6.23 -5.06 -2.77
CA VAL A 67 -5.37 -6.02 -3.46
C VAL A 67 -6.13 -7.33 -3.68
N THR A 68 -6.17 -7.79 -4.92
CA THR A 68 -6.81 -9.05 -5.35
C THR A 68 -5.80 -9.96 -6.02
N GLY A 69 -5.97 -11.28 -5.96
CA GLY A 69 -5.17 -12.24 -6.71
C GLY A 69 -4.86 -13.49 -5.88
N PRO A 70 -3.82 -14.25 -6.24
CA PRO A 70 -3.41 -15.42 -5.47
C PRO A 70 -3.11 -15.05 -4.00
N GLY A 71 -3.60 -15.87 -3.07
CA GLY A 71 -3.32 -15.74 -1.65
C GLY A 71 -4.01 -14.58 -0.93
N THR A 72 -4.91 -13.83 -1.57
CA THR A 72 -5.71 -12.81 -0.89
C THR A 72 -6.82 -13.45 -0.05
N SER A 73 -7.09 -12.89 1.13
CA SER A 73 -8.17 -13.36 2.01
C SER A 73 -9.54 -13.21 1.37
N HIS A 74 -10.50 -14.02 1.81
CA HIS A 74 -11.89 -13.96 1.38
C HIS A 74 -12.78 -13.70 2.61
N PRO A 75 -13.55 -12.59 2.65
CA PRO A 75 -13.65 -11.55 1.62
C PRO A 75 -12.37 -10.73 1.47
N VAL A 76 -12.18 -10.12 0.29
CA VAL A 76 -11.02 -9.26 0.02
C VAL A 76 -11.17 -7.94 0.77
N PRO A 77 -10.26 -7.58 1.70
CA PRO A 77 -10.36 -6.38 2.48
C PRO A 77 -10.05 -5.13 1.65
N ASN A 78 -10.69 -4.02 2.03
CA ASN A 78 -10.32 -2.68 1.57
C ASN A 78 -9.54 -1.98 2.67
N VAL A 79 -8.48 -1.25 2.29
CA VAL A 79 -7.94 -0.19 3.13
C VAL A 79 -8.68 1.10 2.78
N ILE A 80 -9.60 1.51 3.65
CA ILE A 80 -10.46 2.68 3.46
C ILE A 80 -9.69 3.97 3.79
N THR A 81 -9.91 5.00 2.96
CA THR A 81 -9.45 6.38 3.15
C THR A 81 -10.64 7.34 3.25
N GLY A 82 -10.49 8.40 4.02
CA GLY A 82 -11.51 9.44 4.17
C GLY A 82 -11.17 10.45 5.26
N PRO A 83 -11.99 11.51 5.41
CA PRO A 83 -11.74 12.58 6.38
C PRO A 83 -11.83 12.10 7.84
N ASP A 84 -12.63 11.07 8.09
CA ASP A 84 -12.83 10.45 9.41
C ASP A 84 -11.84 9.32 9.72
N GLU A 85 -11.02 8.95 8.73
CA GLU A 85 -10.01 7.90 8.89
C GLU A 85 -8.69 8.49 9.40
N SER A 86 -7.83 7.63 9.95
CA SER A 86 -6.55 8.07 10.52
C SER A 86 -5.44 7.03 10.37
N GLY A 87 -4.20 7.52 10.42
CA GLY A 87 -3.00 6.70 10.37
C GLY A 87 -2.50 6.40 8.96
N TRP A 88 -1.45 5.59 8.93
CA TRP A 88 -0.73 5.18 7.74
C TRP A 88 -0.76 3.67 7.64
N VAL A 89 -0.98 3.15 6.44
CA VAL A 89 -1.03 1.71 6.19
C VAL A 89 -0.19 1.36 4.97
N ILE A 90 0.62 0.33 5.09
CA ILE A 90 1.35 -0.25 3.97
C ILE A 90 0.62 -1.50 3.50
N VAL A 91 0.33 -1.56 2.20
CA VAL A 91 -0.31 -2.71 1.56
C VAL A 91 0.68 -3.37 0.62
N ALA A 92 1.05 -4.62 0.90
CA ALA A 92 1.90 -5.39 0.01
C ALA A 92 1.17 -5.71 -1.30
N VAL A 93 1.92 -5.81 -2.40
CA VAL A 93 1.45 -6.28 -3.70
C VAL A 93 2.39 -7.41 -4.13
N LYS A 94 1.95 -8.65 -3.91
CA LYS A 94 2.75 -9.85 -4.20
C LYS A 94 2.62 -10.22 -5.68
N GLU A 95 3.52 -11.08 -6.14
CA GLU A 95 3.52 -11.54 -7.53
C GLU A 95 2.17 -12.16 -7.93
N GLY A 96 1.66 -11.77 -9.10
CA GLY A 96 0.35 -12.20 -9.60
C GLY A 96 -0.85 -11.50 -8.94
N GLN A 97 -0.64 -10.61 -7.97
CA GLN A 97 -1.69 -9.77 -7.40
C GLN A 97 -1.82 -8.45 -8.16
N THR A 98 -3.02 -7.87 -8.07
CA THR A 98 -3.37 -6.56 -8.62
C THR A 98 -3.79 -5.65 -7.49
N CYS A 99 -3.17 -4.47 -7.41
CA CYS A 99 -3.61 -3.38 -6.54
C CYS A 99 -4.52 -2.44 -7.31
N MET A 100 -5.75 -2.25 -6.82
CA MET A 100 -6.80 -1.43 -7.42
C MET A 100 -7.12 -0.24 -6.53
N PHE A 101 -7.37 0.91 -7.16
CA PHE A 101 -7.77 2.15 -6.51
C PHE A 101 -9.25 2.41 -6.76
N LEU A 102 -9.98 2.74 -5.70
CA LEU A 102 -11.41 3.06 -5.73
C LEU A 102 -11.59 4.45 -5.12
N GLY A 103 -12.32 5.35 -5.78
CA GLY A 103 -12.42 6.75 -5.33
C GLY A 103 -11.10 7.52 -5.52
N GLU A 104 -10.72 8.32 -4.53
CA GLU A 104 -9.57 9.23 -4.61
C GLU A 104 -8.55 9.00 -3.47
N PRO A 105 -8.01 7.78 -3.30
CA PRO A 105 -7.07 7.50 -2.21
C PRO A 105 -5.77 8.29 -2.40
N THR A 106 -5.18 8.76 -1.30
CA THR A 106 -3.87 9.42 -1.31
C THR A 106 -2.78 8.40 -0.97
N VAL A 107 -1.85 8.18 -1.89
CA VAL A 107 -0.88 7.09 -1.81
C VAL A 107 0.54 7.50 -2.21
N ARG A 108 1.50 6.71 -1.76
CA ARG A 108 2.88 6.67 -2.30
C ARG A 108 3.22 5.23 -2.66
N PHE A 109 4.13 5.04 -3.60
CA PHE A 109 4.46 3.72 -4.12
C PHE A 109 5.84 3.27 -3.65
N PHE A 110 5.95 2.02 -3.23
CA PHE A 110 7.23 1.35 -3.02
C PHE A 110 7.57 0.51 -4.24
N LYS A 111 8.79 0.68 -4.76
CA LYS A 111 9.33 -0.11 -5.87
C LYS A 111 10.57 -0.85 -5.40
N ALA A 112 10.87 -1.97 -6.04
CA ALA A 112 12.12 -2.68 -5.78
C ALA A 112 13.30 -1.73 -5.98
N LYS A 113 14.26 -1.76 -5.05
CA LYS A 113 15.52 -1.05 -5.22
C LYS A 113 16.25 -1.71 -6.39
N HIS A 114 16.40 -0.99 -7.50
CA HIS A 114 17.27 -1.46 -8.58
C HIS A 114 18.71 -1.45 -8.05
N GLU A 115 19.39 -2.58 -8.15
CA GLU A 115 20.84 -2.70 -7.93
C GLU A 115 21.62 -1.91 -8.97
#